data_AF-C5DFX9-F1
#
_entry.id   AF-C5DFX9-F1
#
_cell.length_a   1.000
_cell.length_b   1.000
_cell.length_c   1.000
_cell.angle_alpha   90.00
_cell.angle_beta   90.00
_cell.angle_gamma   90.00
#
_symmetry.space_group_name_H-M   'P 1'
#
loop_
_entity.id
_entity.type
_entity.pdbx_description
1 polymer ?
#
loop_
_entity_poly.entity_id
_entity_poly.type
_entity_poly.pdbx_seq_one_letter_code
_entity_poly.pdbx_strand_id
1 'polypeptide(L)'
;MLDQNVLFSASTVHLEHITTALNCLTPFGLRDDVLIIIDSDGLSFARENNRVISIQLFLSKELFISYQYNAPESDSDAHTKISVKINHILDSISVASRDKDDVVECTLSYVGEGSPFVLIFEDSAITEKVEYSTYLTKEWDMTGLELDRSLVDLECMMKGDIFYSALQDLKEIGCKECYIYARAGSSGKNIFAIISKSHLGFSKILLPSERSILEKLETFDSDTHEKVHEKPVIGFFDFGSFDKMRASAKIASKVLIRKDAHGLMSVNILSETDDILRGDSKTKSSASPANPHSSAYLSREYPGIVIDISILEKARVDYDDMEEVKLLMQNNDELKAPPAYQPVSTGASRDPNPAAQESTSLLFNERKRHAEELDNGEDGEFIPATNDIPLFF
;
A
#
# COMPACT_ATOMS: atom_id res chain seq x y z
N MET A 1 -19.67 -34.59 -13.76
CA MET A 1 -20.76 -34.23 -14.70
C MET A 1 -20.95 -32.73 -14.56
N LEU A 2 -20.54 -31.94 -15.56
CA LEU A 2 -20.79 -30.50 -15.54
C LEU A 2 -22.24 -30.27 -15.97
N ASP A 3 -23.07 -29.79 -15.04
CA ASP A 3 -24.46 -29.45 -15.32
C ASP A 3 -24.51 -28.41 -16.45
N GLN A 4 -25.22 -28.73 -17.54
CA GLN A 4 -25.38 -27.88 -18.73
C GLN A 4 -26.13 -26.55 -18.46
N ASN A 5 -26.39 -26.22 -17.19
CA ASN A 5 -27.18 -25.07 -16.76
C ASN A 5 -26.40 -24.11 -15.85
N VAL A 6 -25.09 -24.30 -15.71
CA VAL A 6 -24.24 -23.40 -14.89
C VAL A 6 -23.92 -22.14 -15.68
N LEU A 7 -24.25 -20.96 -15.14
CA LEU A 7 -23.94 -19.67 -15.76
C LEU A 7 -22.46 -19.31 -15.59
N PHE A 8 -21.87 -19.64 -14.45
CA PHE A 8 -20.48 -19.37 -14.13
C PHE A 8 -19.84 -20.52 -13.36
N SER A 9 -18.61 -20.88 -13.75
CA SER A 9 -17.75 -21.81 -13.03
C SER A 9 -16.29 -21.40 -13.18
N ALA A 10 -15.53 -21.33 -12.09
CA ALA A 10 -14.10 -21.10 -12.14
C ALA A 10 -13.37 -21.94 -11.06
N SER A 11 -12.28 -22.62 -11.44
CA SER A 11 -11.55 -23.52 -10.54
C SER A 11 -10.09 -23.11 -10.39
N THR A 12 -9.54 -23.25 -9.18
CA THR A 12 -8.15 -22.88 -8.87
C THR A 12 -7.62 -23.67 -7.66
N VAL A 13 -6.30 -23.89 -7.63
CA VAL A 13 -5.58 -24.44 -6.47
C VAL A 13 -4.83 -23.37 -5.68
N HIS A 14 -4.84 -22.12 -6.18
CA HIS A 14 -4.06 -21.01 -5.64
C HIS A 14 -4.83 -20.22 -4.58
N LEU A 15 -5.33 -20.92 -3.55
CA LEU A 15 -6.21 -20.35 -2.53
C LEU A 15 -5.56 -19.22 -1.73
N GLU A 16 -4.24 -19.30 -1.49
CA GLU A 16 -3.50 -18.26 -0.76
C GLU A 16 -3.52 -16.92 -1.49
N HIS A 17 -3.35 -16.91 -2.82
CA HIS A 17 -3.35 -15.70 -3.62
C HIS A 17 -4.75 -15.06 -3.65
N ILE A 18 -5.81 -15.86 -3.83
CA ILE A 18 -7.19 -15.37 -3.81
C ILE A 18 -7.55 -14.84 -2.41
N THR A 19 -7.19 -15.55 -1.35
CA THR A 19 -7.45 -15.11 0.03
C THR A 19 -6.73 -13.81 0.34
N THR A 20 -5.47 -13.70 -0.07
CA THR A 20 -4.66 -12.48 0.08
C THR A 20 -5.29 -11.29 -0.66
N ALA A 21 -5.77 -11.52 -1.89
CA ALA A 21 -6.46 -10.50 -2.68
C ALA A 21 -7.80 -10.08 -2.04
N LEU A 22 -8.65 -11.04 -1.66
CA LEU A 22 -9.94 -10.76 -1.03
C LEU A 22 -9.78 -10.07 0.33
N ASN A 23 -8.73 -10.38 1.09
CA ASN A 23 -8.42 -9.69 2.34
C ASN A 23 -8.17 -8.18 2.14
N CYS A 24 -7.74 -7.73 0.96
CA CYS A 24 -7.57 -6.32 0.65
C CYS A 24 -8.90 -5.54 0.67
N LEU A 25 -10.04 -6.22 0.45
CA LEU A 25 -11.36 -5.62 0.49
C LEU A 25 -11.87 -5.45 1.92
N THR A 26 -11.33 -6.20 2.90
CA THR A 26 -11.86 -6.23 4.28
C THR A 26 -11.92 -4.86 4.97
N PRO A 27 -10.95 -3.92 4.80
CA PRO A 27 -11.01 -2.61 5.44
C PRO A 27 -12.07 -1.65 4.85
N PHE A 28 -12.67 -2.00 3.71
CA PHE A 28 -13.63 -1.19 2.99
C PHE A 28 -15.05 -1.59 3.37
N GLY A 29 -15.90 -0.62 3.71
CA GLY A 29 -17.30 -0.87 4.06
C GLY A 29 -17.55 -1.20 5.53
N LEU A 30 -18.72 -0.77 6.02
CA LEU A 30 -19.19 -1.04 7.39
C LEU A 30 -19.95 -2.37 7.49
N ARG A 31 -20.45 -2.86 6.36
CA ARG A 31 -21.18 -4.13 6.24
C ARG A 31 -20.34 -5.09 5.45
N ASP A 32 -20.44 -6.38 5.75
CA ASP A 32 -19.70 -7.43 5.06
C ASP A 32 -20.17 -7.71 3.63
N ASP A 33 -21.03 -6.86 3.05
CA ASP A 33 -21.51 -7.04 1.68
C ASP A 33 -20.37 -6.76 0.68
N VAL A 34 -20.20 -7.66 -0.29
CA VAL A 34 -19.32 -7.53 -1.44
C VAL A 34 -20.15 -7.70 -2.71
N LEU A 35 -19.88 -6.88 -3.73
CA LEU A 35 -20.45 -7.03 -5.07
C LEU A 35 -19.45 -7.84 -5.87
N ILE A 36 -19.91 -8.92 -6.45
CA ILE A 36 -19.17 -9.75 -7.38
C ILE A 36 -19.71 -9.47 -8.78
N ILE A 37 -18.82 -9.15 -9.70
CA ILE A 37 -19.11 -8.93 -11.11
C ILE A 37 -18.39 -10.02 -11.88
N ILE A 38 -19.15 -10.81 -12.64
CA ILE A 38 -18.68 -11.96 -13.40
C ILE A 38 -18.79 -11.62 -14.87
N ASP A 39 -17.68 -11.70 -15.60
CA ASP A 39 -17.64 -11.47 -17.05
C ASP A 39 -16.74 -12.49 -17.77
N SER A 40 -16.53 -12.33 -19.08
CA SER A 40 -15.69 -13.23 -19.88
C SER A 40 -14.18 -13.06 -19.67
N ASP A 41 -13.76 -11.98 -19.01
CA ASP A 41 -12.37 -11.63 -18.78
C ASP A 41 -11.91 -12.03 -17.37
N GLY A 42 -12.82 -12.07 -16.39
CA GLY A 42 -12.53 -12.54 -15.04
C GLY A 42 -13.60 -12.19 -14.01
N LEU A 43 -13.16 -12.17 -12.75
CA LEU A 43 -14.01 -11.97 -11.59
C LEU A 43 -13.61 -10.67 -10.88
N SER A 44 -14.54 -9.71 -10.82
CA SER A 44 -14.34 -8.48 -10.03
C SER A 44 -15.08 -8.54 -8.71
N PHE A 45 -14.47 -7.99 -7.67
CA PHE A 45 -15.06 -7.76 -6.36
C PHE A 45 -14.92 -6.29 -6.04
N ALA A 46 -16.01 -5.61 -5.75
CA ALA A 46 -15.93 -4.23 -5.29
C ALA A 46 -16.36 -4.14 -3.82
N ARG A 47 -16.02 -3.03 -3.14
CA ARG A 47 -16.66 -2.55 -1.89
C ARG A 47 -16.60 -1.03 -1.83
N GLU A 48 -17.55 -0.41 -1.15
CA GLU A 48 -17.56 1.04 -0.90
C GLU A 48 -17.69 1.38 0.59
N ASN A 49 -17.21 2.56 0.98
CA ASN A 49 -17.38 3.08 2.31
C ASN A 49 -17.83 4.55 2.26
N ASN A 50 -19.08 4.79 2.64
CA ASN A 50 -19.71 6.11 2.78
C ASN A 50 -19.62 7.02 1.54
N ARG A 51 -19.48 6.45 0.33
CA ARG A 51 -19.24 7.19 -0.93
C ARG A 51 -17.99 8.09 -0.92
N VAL A 52 -17.11 7.91 0.06
CA VAL A 52 -15.83 8.65 0.16
C VAL A 52 -14.70 7.83 -0.44
N ILE A 53 -14.76 6.51 -0.26
CA ILE A 53 -13.75 5.60 -0.78
C ILE A 53 -14.38 4.32 -1.31
N SER A 54 -13.91 3.85 -2.45
CA SER A 54 -14.26 2.56 -3.05
C SER A 54 -13.01 1.76 -3.39
N ILE A 55 -13.17 0.45 -3.45
CA ILE A 55 -12.17 -0.50 -3.94
C ILE A 55 -12.83 -1.42 -4.96
N GLN A 56 -12.11 -1.73 -6.02
CA GLN A 56 -12.43 -2.77 -6.98
C GLN A 56 -11.19 -3.65 -7.14
N LEU A 57 -11.35 -4.93 -6.85
CA LEU A 57 -10.37 -5.99 -7.07
C LEU A 57 -10.79 -6.76 -8.33
N PHE A 58 -9.88 -6.95 -9.27
CA PHE A 58 -10.07 -7.77 -10.46
C PHE A 58 -9.12 -8.97 -10.42
N LEU A 59 -9.70 -10.16 -10.61
CA LEU A 59 -8.99 -11.42 -10.79
C LEU A 59 -9.14 -11.85 -12.25
N SER A 60 -8.05 -11.83 -13.01
CA SER A 60 -8.05 -12.32 -14.39
C SER A 60 -8.43 -13.80 -14.46
N LYS A 61 -9.16 -14.19 -15.52
CA LYS A 61 -9.47 -15.61 -15.80
C LYS A 61 -8.22 -16.49 -15.89
N GLU A 62 -7.07 -15.90 -16.23
CA GLU A 62 -5.78 -16.59 -16.34
C GLU A 62 -5.23 -17.06 -14.97
N LEU A 63 -5.79 -16.56 -13.86
CA LEU A 63 -5.49 -17.03 -12.50
C LEU A 63 -6.18 -18.35 -12.15
N PHE A 64 -7.09 -18.82 -13.01
CA PHE A 64 -7.88 -20.02 -12.81
C PHE A 64 -7.43 -21.13 -13.75
N ILE A 65 -7.45 -22.37 -13.26
CA ILE A 65 -7.20 -23.58 -14.04
C ILE A 65 -8.31 -23.76 -15.08
N SER A 66 -9.54 -23.47 -14.68
CA SER A 66 -10.70 -23.45 -15.56
C SER A 66 -11.51 -22.20 -15.29
N TYR A 67 -12.02 -21.56 -16.34
CA TYR A 67 -12.90 -20.41 -16.25
C TYR A 67 -13.95 -20.49 -17.35
N GLN A 68 -15.22 -20.59 -16.96
CA GLN A 68 -16.36 -20.64 -17.86
C GLN A 68 -17.42 -19.64 -17.40
N TYR A 69 -17.78 -18.74 -18.32
CA TYR A 69 -18.90 -17.82 -18.15
C TYR A 69 -19.80 -17.91 -19.38
N ASN A 70 -21.04 -18.33 -19.17
CA ASN A 70 -22.06 -18.47 -20.20
C ASN A 70 -22.95 -17.23 -20.15
N ALA A 71 -22.63 -16.22 -20.95
CA ALA A 71 -23.35 -14.96 -20.97
C ALA A 71 -24.86 -15.18 -21.29
N PRO A 72 -25.78 -14.52 -20.55
CA PRO A 72 -27.22 -14.67 -20.75
C PRO A 72 -27.71 -14.10 -22.10
N GLU A 73 -26.93 -13.20 -22.72
CA GLU A 73 -27.15 -12.69 -24.07
C GLU A 73 -25.83 -12.79 -24.84
N SER A 74 -25.86 -12.99 -26.17
CA SER A 74 -24.67 -13.05 -27.03
C SER A 74 -24.04 -11.66 -27.25
N ASP A 75 -23.91 -10.90 -26.17
CA ASP A 75 -23.21 -9.64 -26.07
C ASP A 75 -21.82 -9.90 -25.47
N SER A 76 -20.77 -9.39 -26.11
CA SER A 76 -19.41 -9.52 -25.61
C SER A 76 -19.18 -8.76 -24.30
N ASP A 77 -20.03 -7.78 -23.99
CA ASP A 77 -19.92 -6.94 -22.80
C ASP A 77 -20.91 -7.35 -21.68
N ALA A 78 -21.58 -8.51 -21.84
CA ALA A 78 -22.50 -9.04 -20.86
C ALA A 78 -21.77 -9.42 -19.56
N HIS A 79 -22.29 -8.96 -18.42
CA HIS A 79 -21.76 -9.24 -17.11
C HIS A 79 -22.88 -9.57 -16.12
N THR A 80 -22.59 -10.44 -15.16
CA THR A 80 -23.53 -10.85 -14.11
C THR A 80 -23.09 -10.27 -12.78
N LYS A 81 -23.99 -9.55 -12.10
CA LYS A 81 -23.72 -8.93 -10.79
C LYS A 81 -24.45 -9.71 -9.69
N ILE A 82 -23.73 -10.10 -8.65
CA ILE A 82 -24.31 -10.73 -7.45
C ILE A 82 -23.70 -10.11 -6.20
N SER A 83 -24.43 -10.13 -5.09
CA SER A 83 -23.89 -9.70 -3.80
C SER A 83 -23.94 -10.80 -2.77
N VAL A 84 -22.87 -10.95 -2.02
CA VAL A 84 -22.71 -11.94 -0.94
C VAL A 84 -21.98 -11.31 0.25
N LYS A 85 -21.88 -12.04 1.36
CA LYS A 85 -21.06 -11.63 2.50
C LYS A 85 -19.61 -12.05 2.28
N ILE A 86 -18.67 -11.12 2.32
CA ILE A 86 -17.24 -11.39 2.09
C ILE A 86 -16.66 -12.35 3.11
N ASN A 87 -17.06 -12.21 4.39
CA ASN A 87 -16.57 -13.08 5.47
C ASN A 87 -16.94 -14.53 5.23
N HIS A 88 -18.10 -14.80 4.61
CA HIS A 88 -18.48 -16.16 4.25
C HIS A 88 -17.44 -16.79 3.31
N ILE A 89 -17.06 -16.08 2.24
CA ILE A 89 -16.04 -16.57 1.30
C ILE A 89 -14.70 -16.78 2.02
N LEU A 90 -14.25 -15.79 2.79
CA LEU A 90 -12.96 -15.84 3.49
C LEU A 90 -12.89 -16.97 4.52
N ASP A 91 -13.95 -17.16 5.31
CA ASP A 91 -14.02 -18.20 6.33
C ASP A 91 -13.97 -19.58 5.69
N SER A 92 -14.70 -19.79 4.58
CA SER A 92 -14.68 -21.07 3.87
C SER A 92 -13.32 -21.41 3.29
N ILE A 93 -12.65 -20.45 2.63
CA ILE A 93 -11.31 -20.69 2.11
C ILE A 93 -10.32 -20.93 3.25
N SER A 94 -10.46 -20.20 4.37
CA SER A 94 -9.60 -20.41 5.54
C SER A 94 -9.80 -21.76 6.22
N VAL A 95 -11.00 -22.35 6.17
CA VAL A 95 -11.25 -23.71 6.68
C VAL A 95 -10.62 -24.74 5.76
N ALA A 96 -10.82 -24.62 4.45
CA ALA A 96 -10.26 -25.52 3.45
C ALA A 96 -8.72 -25.49 3.42
N SER A 97 -8.10 -24.34 3.67
CA SER A 97 -6.65 -24.17 3.63
C SER A 97 -5.91 -24.59 4.92
N ARG A 98 -6.55 -25.28 5.88
CA ARG A 98 -5.92 -25.66 7.15
C ARG A 98 -4.90 -26.79 7.03
N ASP A 99 -5.17 -27.75 6.16
CA ASP A 99 -4.29 -28.88 5.92
C ASP A 99 -3.28 -28.51 4.82
N LYS A 100 -2.04 -28.22 5.24
CA LYS A 100 -0.97 -27.76 4.35
C LYS A 100 -0.34 -28.87 3.52
N ASP A 101 -0.65 -30.13 3.84
CA ASP A 101 -0.01 -31.29 3.22
C ASP A 101 -0.77 -31.76 1.96
N ASP A 102 -2.02 -31.31 1.76
CA ASP A 102 -2.84 -31.64 0.60
C ASP A 102 -3.13 -30.40 -0.26
N VAL A 103 -3.09 -30.58 -1.58
CA VAL A 103 -3.49 -29.55 -2.55
C VAL A 103 -5.01 -29.56 -2.64
N VAL A 104 -5.63 -28.45 -2.23
CA VAL A 104 -7.08 -28.29 -2.31
C VAL A 104 -7.46 -27.48 -3.54
N GLU A 105 -8.28 -28.07 -4.41
CA GLU A 105 -8.91 -27.36 -5.53
C GLU A 105 -10.19 -26.67 -5.03
N CYS A 106 -10.35 -25.38 -5.31
CA CYS A 106 -11.59 -24.65 -5.08
C CYS A 106 -12.26 -24.31 -6.42
N THR A 107 -13.52 -24.68 -6.54
CA THR A 107 -14.40 -24.29 -7.64
C THR A 107 -15.46 -23.31 -7.14
N LEU A 108 -15.49 -22.12 -7.72
CA LEU A 108 -16.53 -21.12 -7.54
C LEU A 108 -17.58 -21.31 -8.62
N SER A 109 -18.87 -21.36 -8.27
CA SER A 109 -19.95 -21.59 -9.23
C SER A 109 -21.19 -20.76 -8.93
N TYR A 110 -21.89 -20.36 -10.00
CA TYR A 110 -23.16 -19.67 -9.93
C TYR A 110 -24.07 -20.09 -11.09
N VAL A 111 -25.29 -20.51 -10.78
CA VAL A 111 -26.26 -21.03 -11.78
C VAL A 111 -27.06 -19.90 -12.43
N GLY A 112 -27.33 -18.81 -11.71
CA GLY A 112 -28.11 -17.69 -12.21
C GLY A 112 -28.96 -17.04 -11.12
N GLU A 113 -29.74 -16.03 -11.52
CA GLU A 113 -30.53 -15.20 -10.62
C GLU A 113 -31.38 -16.03 -9.64
N GLY A 114 -31.37 -15.64 -8.35
CA GLY A 114 -32.08 -16.34 -7.28
C GLY A 114 -31.39 -17.62 -6.75
N SER A 115 -30.31 -18.07 -7.39
CA SER A 115 -29.52 -19.22 -6.91
C SER A 115 -28.45 -18.79 -5.89
N PRO A 116 -27.93 -19.71 -5.04
CA PRO A 116 -26.79 -19.42 -4.19
C PRO A 116 -25.50 -19.30 -5.00
N PHE A 117 -24.52 -18.57 -4.46
CA PHE A 117 -23.13 -18.64 -4.87
C PHE A 117 -22.47 -19.83 -4.17
N VAL A 118 -21.86 -20.73 -4.93
CA VAL A 118 -21.39 -22.02 -4.42
C VAL A 118 -19.86 -22.07 -4.47
N LEU A 119 -19.26 -22.53 -3.38
CA LEU A 119 -17.85 -22.91 -3.32
C LEU A 119 -17.77 -24.43 -3.12
N ILE A 120 -16.96 -25.10 -3.93
CA ILE A 120 -16.69 -26.53 -3.83
C ILE A 120 -15.20 -26.70 -3.60
N PHE A 121 -14.82 -27.31 -2.49
CA PHE A 121 -13.44 -27.64 -2.15
C PHE A 121 -13.23 -29.14 -2.33
N GLU A 122 -12.21 -29.53 -3.07
CA GLU A 122 -11.88 -30.92 -3.37
C GLU A 122 -10.41 -31.19 -3.03
N ASP A 123 -10.18 -32.17 -2.16
CA ASP A 123 -8.85 -32.70 -1.88
C ASP A 123 -8.78 -34.21 -2.24
N SER A 124 -7.74 -34.90 -1.79
CA SER A 124 -7.52 -36.32 -2.11
C SER A 124 -8.57 -37.28 -1.53
N ALA A 125 -9.31 -36.86 -0.49
CA ALA A 125 -10.18 -37.71 0.32
C ALA A 125 -11.59 -37.14 0.54
N ILE A 126 -11.77 -35.82 0.51
CA ILE A 126 -12.97 -35.10 0.92
C ILE A 126 -13.39 -34.09 -0.17
N THR A 127 -14.70 -34.01 -0.39
CA THR A 127 -15.33 -32.94 -1.16
C THR A 127 -16.28 -32.18 -0.24
N GLU A 128 -16.03 -30.89 -0.06
CA GLU A 128 -16.88 -29.99 0.72
C GLU A 128 -17.59 -29.01 -0.20
N LYS A 129 -18.91 -28.88 -0.06
CA LYS A 129 -19.72 -27.92 -0.81
C LYS A 129 -20.37 -26.94 0.13
N VAL A 130 -20.18 -25.65 -0.14
CA VAL A 130 -20.74 -24.55 0.64
C VAL A 130 -21.58 -23.65 -0.25
N GLU A 131 -22.78 -23.30 0.22
CA GLU A 131 -23.75 -22.50 -0.53
C GLU A 131 -24.07 -21.21 0.22
N TYR A 132 -23.88 -20.07 -0.45
CA TYR A 132 -24.15 -18.75 0.11
C TYR A 132 -25.30 -18.06 -0.59
N SER A 133 -26.26 -17.58 0.20
CA SER A 133 -27.37 -16.77 -0.32
C SER A 133 -26.84 -15.52 -1.03
N THR A 134 -27.38 -15.28 -2.22
CA THR A 134 -27.13 -14.06 -2.98
C THR A 134 -28.20 -13.02 -2.66
N TYR A 135 -27.81 -11.75 -2.66
CA TYR A 135 -28.70 -10.62 -2.39
C TYR A 135 -28.76 -9.70 -3.59
N LEU A 136 -29.96 -9.17 -3.86
CA LEU A 136 -30.16 -8.09 -4.82
C LEU A 136 -29.75 -6.77 -4.13
N THR A 137 -28.49 -6.38 -4.28
CA THR A 137 -28.03 -5.07 -3.79
C THR A 137 -28.28 -4.03 -4.87
N LYS A 138 -28.79 -2.85 -4.47
CA LYS A 138 -28.83 -1.67 -5.36
C LYS A 138 -27.43 -1.49 -5.95
N GLU A 139 -27.36 -1.26 -7.26
CA GLU A 139 -26.10 -0.97 -7.93
C GLU A 139 -25.30 0.03 -7.08
N TRP A 140 -24.04 -0.31 -6.80
CA TRP A 140 -23.19 0.64 -6.10
C TRP A 140 -23.00 1.84 -7.00
N ASP A 141 -23.48 2.94 -6.47
CA ASP A 141 -23.53 4.22 -7.12
C ASP A 141 -22.10 4.78 -7.09
N MET A 142 -21.31 4.42 -8.10
CA MET A 142 -19.96 4.95 -8.30
C MET A 142 -19.96 6.43 -8.74
N THR A 143 -21.14 7.05 -8.86
CA THR A 143 -21.23 8.46 -9.24
C THR A 143 -20.44 9.33 -8.25
N GLY A 144 -19.52 10.12 -8.80
CA GLY A 144 -18.62 10.99 -8.03
C GLY A 144 -17.31 10.35 -7.58
N LEU A 145 -17.05 9.07 -7.87
CA LEU A 145 -15.76 8.41 -7.64
C LEU A 145 -15.06 8.03 -8.96
N GLU A 146 -15.40 8.71 -10.05
CA GLU A 146 -14.76 8.56 -11.37
C GLU A 146 -13.73 9.68 -11.59
N LEU A 147 -12.46 9.29 -11.73
CA LEU A 147 -11.35 10.22 -11.97
C LEU A 147 -11.51 10.93 -13.32
N ASP A 148 -11.47 12.26 -13.32
CA ASP A 148 -11.41 13.01 -14.57
C ASP A 148 -9.98 12.98 -15.13
N ARG A 149 -9.78 12.13 -16.13
CA ARG A 149 -8.48 11.96 -16.81
C ARG A 149 -7.99 13.21 -17.53
N SER A 150 -8.90 14.10 -17.90
CA SER A 150 -8.53 15.35 -18.57
C SER A 150 -8.03 16.40 -17.59
N LEU A 151 -8.35 16.25 -16.30
CA LEU A 151 -8.05 17.22 -15.26
C LEU A 151 -7.08 16.68 -14.20
N VAL A 152 -6.25 15.69 -14.55
CA VAL A 152 -5.23 15.10 -13.66
C VAL A 152 -4.19 16.18 -13.32
N ASP A 153 -4.00 16.44 -12.02
CA ASP A 153 -3.00 17.39 -11.51
C ASP A 153 -1.76 16.68 -10.94
N LEU A 154 -1.86 15.39 -10.61
CA LEU A 154 -0.75 14.56 -10.14
C LEU A 154 -0.80 13.17 -10.76
N GLU A 155 0.33 12.70 -11.27
CA GLU A 155 0.57 11.28 -11.58
C GLU A 155 1.89 10.81 -10.97
N CYS A 156 1.83 9.79 -10.12
CA CYS A 156 2.97 9.23 -9.40
C CYS A 156 2.97 7.71 -9.53
N MET A 157 4.09 7.11 -9.95
CA MET A 157 4.28 5.66 -9.97
C MET A 157 5.48 5.28 -9.12
N MET A 158 5.28 4.32 -8.22
CA MET A 158 6.33 3.85 -7.32
C MET A 158 6.20 2.40 -6.90
N LYS A 159 7.24 1.88 -6.24
CA LYS A 159 7.23 0.55 -5.63
C LYS A 159 6.26 0.45 -4.46
N GLY A 160 5.56 -0.68 -4.38
CA GLY A 160 4.52 -0.91 -3.38
C GLY A 160 5.03 -1.07 -1.94
N ASP A 161 6.19 -1.70 -1.75
CA ASP A 161 6.82 -1.89 -0.43
C ASP A 161 7.15 -0.55 0.26
N ILE A 162 7.63 0.43 -0.50
CA ILE A 162 7.90 1.78 -0.02
C ILE A 162 6.60 2.51 0.35
N PHE A 163 5.57 2.40 -0.49
CA PHE A 163 4.27 3.00 -0.19
C PHE A 163 3.62 2.36 1.04
N TYR A 164 3.68 1.04 1.16
CA TYR A 164 3.22 0.29 2.33
C TYR A 164 3.94 0.71 3.61
N SER A 165 5.27 0.83 3.56
CA SER A 165 6.08 1.23 4.71
C SER A 165 5.69 2.63 5.19
N ALA A 166 5.51 3.58 4.26
CA ALA A 166 5.04 4.91 4.61
C ALA A 166 3.64 4.92 5.25
N LEU A 167 2.69 4.13 4.74
CA LEU A 167 1.36 3.98 5.35
C LEU A 167 1.42 3.36 6.75
N GLN A 168 2.28 2.35 6.93
CA GLN A 168 2.50 1.70 8.22
C GLN A 168 3.08 2.67 9.24
N ASP A 169 4.08 3.46 8.86
CA ASP A 169 4.68 4.49 9.72
C ASP A 169 3.63 5.53 10.16
N LEU A 170 2.79 6.02 9.24
CA LEU A 170 1.71 6.97 9.56
C LEU A 170 0.72 6.40 10.57
N LYS A 171 0.41 5.10 10.46
CA LYS A 171 -0.47 4.40 11.39
C LYS A 171 0.15 4.28 12.78
N GLU A 172 1.43 3.95 12.84
CA GLU A 172 2.17 3.79 14.11
C GLU A 172 2.29 5.10 14.88
N ILE A 173 2.45 6.23 14.18
CA ILE A 173 2.49 7.56 14.81
C ILE A 173 1.09 8.14 15.14
N GLY A 174 0.02 7.37 14.92
CA GLY A 174 -1.35 7.80 15.24
C GLY A 174 -1.85 8.96 14.39
N CYS A 175 -1.48 8.99 13.10
CA CYS A 175 -1.95 9.99 12.14
C CYS A 175 -3.49 10.06 12.10
N LYS A 176 -4.05 11.26 12.12
CA LYS A 176 -5.50 11.49 11.97
C LYS A 176 -5.85 12.00 10.59
N GLU A 177 -5.02 12.88 10.08
CA GLU A 177 -5.18 13.48 8.76
C GLU A 177 -3.84 13.46 8.06
N CYS A 178 -3.84 13.18 6.77
CA CYS A 178 -2.61 13.09 5.99
C CYS A 178 -2.67 13.95 4.74
N TYR A 179 -1.53 14.51 4.37
CA TYR A 179 -1.34 15.26 3.15
C TYR A 179 -0.39 14.51 2.24
N ILE A 180 -0.73 14.41 0.96
CA ILE A 180 0.23 14.05 -0.08
C ILE A 180 0.82 15.35 -0.60
N TYR A 181 2.14 15.42 -0.68
CA TYR A 181 2.86 16.54 -1.27
C TYR A 181 3.72 16.02 -2.42
N ALA A 182 3.53 16.58 -3.61
CA ALA A 182 4.28 16.24 -4.81
C ALA A 182 4.84 17.49 -5.48
N ARG A 183 6.14 17.50 -5.80
CA ARG A 183 6.79 18.54 -6.62
C ARG A 183 7.67 17.86 -7.65
N ALA A 184 7.32 18.03 -8.93
CA ALA A 184 8.19 17.60 -10.03
C ALA A 184 9.33 18.62 -10.21
N GLY A 185 10.58 18.15 -10.13
CA GLY A 185 11.75 19.00 -10.28
C GLY A 185 12.12 19.19 -11.74
N SER A 186 12.44 20.43 -12.14
CA SER A 186 12.94 20.77 -13.48
C SER A 186 14.26 20.06 -13.84
N SER A 187 15.06 19.75 -12.81
CA SER A 187 16.33 19.02 -12.91
C SER A 187 16.20 17.51 -12.68
N GLY A 188 14.97 16.98 -12.59
CA GLY A 188 14.68 15.60 -12.19
C GLY A 188 14.71 15.36 -10.68
N LYS A 189 14.94 16.41 -9.88
CA LYS A 189 14.83 16.37 -8.41
C LYS A 189 13.37 16.34 -7.96
N ASN A 190 12.77 15.17 -8.09
CA ASN A 190 11.39 14.93 -7.71
C ASN A 190 11.26 14.79 -6.20
N ILE A 191 10.23 15.41 -5.63
CA ILE A 191 9.90 15.28 -4.22
C ILE A 191 8.49 14.74 -4.12
N PHE A 192 8.36 13.58 -3.48
CA PHE A 192 7.08 13.02 -3.07
C PHE A 192 7.14 12.76 -1.58
N ALA A 193 6.15 13.25 -0.84
CA ALA A 193 6.11 13.14 0.62
C ALA A 193 4.69 12.87 1.09
N ILE A 194 4.58 12.14 2.20
CA ILE A 194 3.32 12.04 2.94
C ILE A 194 3.52 12.71 4.29
N ILE A 195 2.63 13.63 4.62
CA ILE A 195 2.72 14.46 5.82
C ILE A 195 1.57 14.09 6.73
N SER A 196 1.88 13.66 7.95
CA SER A 196 0.91 13.40 9.00
C SER A 196 0.61 14.68 9.77
N LYS A 197 -0.66 14.93 10.04
CA LYS A 197 -1.13 15.87 11.06
C LYS A 197 -1.70 15.09 12.24
N SER A 198 -1.11 15.29 13.41
CA SER A 198 -1.56 14.74 14.69
C SER A 198 -1.77 15.86 15.72
N HIS A 199 -2.14 15.50 16.95
CA HIS A 199 -2.28 16.50 18.02
C HIS A 199 -0.94 17.15 18.43
N LEU A 200 0.20 16.57 18.05
CA LEU A 200 1.54 17.10 18.33
C LEU A 200 2.04 18.05 17.22
N GLY A 201 1.29 18.18 16.12
CA GLY A 201 1.67 18.97 14.95
C GLY A 201 1.91 18.11 13.71
N PHE A 202 2.71 18.65 12.80
CA PHE A 202 3.02 18.01 11.52
C PHE A 202 4.31 17.18 11.58
N SER A 203 4.28 16.02 10.91
CA SER A 203 5.45 15.19 10.64
C SER A 203 5.45 14.80 9.17
N LYS A 204 6.61 14.70 8.54
CA LYS A 204 6.73 14.34 7.12
C LYS A 204 7.55 13.08 6.91
N ILE A 205 7.11 12.25 5.98
CA ILE A 205 7.85 11.11 5.43
C ILE A 205 8.22 11.49 4.00
N LEU A 206 9.51 11.64 3.73
CA LEU A 206 10.03 11.87 2.39
C LEU A 206 10.21 10.52 1.71
N LEU A 207 9.54 10.30 0.58
CA LEU A 207 9.70 9.08 -0.17
C LEU A 207 10.97 9.15 -1.03
N PRO A 208 11.71 8.04 -1.18
CA PRO A 208 12.93 8.01 -1.96
C PRO A 208 12.67 8.41 -3.42
N SER A 209 13.57 9.21 -4.00
CA SER A 209 13.41 9.80 -5.35
C SER A 209 14.19 9.04 -6.43
N GLU A 210 14.89 7.97 -6.06
CA GLU A 210 15.61 7.11 -6.97
C GLU A 210 14.65 6.54 -8.00
N ARG A 211 15.03 6.59 -9.28
CA ARG A 211 14.19 6.13 -10.41
C ARG A 211 13.76 4.66 -10.29
N SER A 212 14.50 3.84 -9.55
CA SER A 212 14.16 2.44 -9.26
C SER A 212 13.06 2.28 -8.21
N ILE A 213 12.72 3.35 -7.47
CA ILE A 213 11.68 3.39 -6.46
C ILE A 213 10.53 4.28 -6.95
N LEU A 214 10.84 5.53 -7.30
CA LEU A 214 9.92 6.51 -7.88
C LEU A 214 10.10 6.50 -9.40
N GLU A 215 9.36 5.61 -10.07
CA GLU A 215 9.46 5.38 -11.51
C GLU A 215 8.91 6.57 -12.32
N LYS A 216 7.88 7.25 -11.79
CA LYS A 216 7.25 8.40 -12.42
C LYS A 216 6.76 9.40 -11.36
N LEU A 217 7.00 10.70 -11.58
CA LEU A 217 6.33 11.78 -10.87
C LEU A 217 6.13 12.94 -11.84
N GLU A 218 4.87 13.24 -12.15
CA GLU A 218 4.47 14.35 -13.00
C GLU A 218 3.38 15.16 -12.28
N THR A 219 3.51 16.48 -12.35
CA THR A 219 2.54 17.44 -11.82
C THR A 219 2.02 18.31 -12.96
N PHE A 220 0.74 18.63 -12.93
CA PHE A 220 0.07 19.45 -13.93
C PHE A 220 -0.62 20.63 -13.26
N ASP A 221 -0.75 21.74 -13.97
CA ASP A 221 -1.51 22.87 -13.48
C ASP A 221 -3.01 22.56 -13.47
N SER A 222 -3.70 22.92 -12.38
CA SER A 222 -5.13 22.66 -12.24
C SER A 222 -6.00 23.45 -13.23
N ASP A 223 -5.53 24.60 -13.73
CA ASP A 223 -6.29 25.45 -14.64
C ASP A 223 -5.91 25.22 -16.11
N THR A 224 -4.61 25.07 -16.41
CA THR A 224 -4.13 24.93 -17.80
C THR A 224 -3.94 23.48 -18.23
N HIS A 225 -3.88 22.53 -17.30
CA HIS A 225 -3.53 21.12 -17.53
C HIS A 225 -2.17 20.91 -18.23
N GLU A 226 -1.32 21.93 -18.23
CA GLU A 226 0.03 21.82 -18.74
C GLU A 226 0.95 21.27 -17.64
N LYS A 227 2.00 20.55 -18.05
CA LYS A 227 3.01 20.06 -17.11
C LYS A 227 3.68 21.24 -16.42
N VAL A 228 3.70 21.20 -15.09
CA VAL A 228 4.35 22.21 -14.25
C VAL A 228 5.53 21.59 -13.52
N HIS A 229 6.57 22.40 -13.36
CA HIS A 229 7.75 22.08 -12.56
C HIS A 229 7.86 23.07 -11.41
N GLU A 230 8.46 22.64 -10.30
CA GLU A 230 8.71 23.45 -9.10
C GLU A 230 7.45 23.98 -8.37
N LYS A 231 6.25 23.75 -8.91
CA LYS A 231 4.97 24.02 -8.25
C LYS A 231 4.45 22.75 -7.56
N PRO A 232 4.19 22.78 -6.24
CA PRO A 232 3.71 21.60 -5.55
C PRO A 232 2.22 21.37 -5.79
N VAL A 233 1.84 20.10 -5.88
CA VAL A 233 0.46 19.61 -5.79
C VAL A 233 0.28 18.98 -4.41
N ILE A 234 -0.78 19.38 -3.73
CA ILE A 234 -1.09 18.92 -2.38
C ILE A 234 -2.50 18.31 -2.39
N GLY A 235 -2.66 17.15 -1.76
CA GLY A 235 -3.97 16.55 -1.50
C GLY A 235 -4.14 16.23 -0.02
N PHE A 236 -5.34 16.42 0.53
CA PHE A 236 -5.67 16.30 1.94
C PHE A 236 -6.72 15.22 2.27
N PHE A 237 -6.33 14.19 3.01
CA PHE A 237 -7.18 13.02 3.26
C PHE A 237 -7.41 12.75 4.74
N ASP A 238 -8.59 12.21 5.04
CA ASP A 238 -8.85 11.53 6.31
C ASP A 238 -8.01 10.26 6.38
N PHE A 239 -7.11 10.14 7.37
CA PHE A 239 -6.20 9.01 7.43
C PHE A 239 -6.93 7.69 7.70
N GLY A 240 -8.05 7.71 8.43
CA GLY A 240 -8.86 6.51 8.65
C GLY A 240 -9.41 5.90 7.35
N SER A 241 -9.73 6.74 6.38
CA SER A 241 -10.10 6.31 5.03
C SER A 241 -8.89 5.96 4.18
N PHE A 242 -7.81 6.74 4.29
CA PHE A 242 -6.56 6.52 3.56
C PHE A 242 -5.87 5.21 3.94
N ASP A 243 -5.80 4.84 5.23
CA ASP A 243 -5.16 3.60 5.74
C ASP A 243 -5.83 2.32 5.22
N LYS A 244 -7.07 2.39 4.70
CA LYS A 244 -7.77 1.22 4.14
C LYS A 244 -7.01 0.59 2.98
N MET A 245 -6.26 1.38 2.20
CA MET A 245 -5.45 0.87 1.09
C MET A 245 -4.16 0.18 1.53
N ARG A 246 -3.79 0.21 2.82
CA ARG A 246 -2.53 -0.37 3.32
C ARG A 246 -2.47 -1.88 3.10
N ALA A 247 -3.58 -2.60 3.22
CA ALA A 247 -3.63 -4.04 2.93
C ALA A 247 -3.30 -4.33 1.46
N SER A 248 -3.82 -3.53 0.54
CA SER A 248 -3.52 -3.61 -0.89
C SER A 248 -2.07 -3.21 -1.20
N ALA A 249 -1.57 -2.13 -0.56
CA ALA A 249 -0.18 -1.69 -0.73
C ALA A 249 0.83 -2.77 -0.30
N LYS A 250 0.50 -3.58 0.71
CA LYS A 250 1.36 -4.66 1.21
C LYS A 250 1.70 -5.70 0.14
N ILE A 251 0.77 -5.96 -0.78
CA ILE A 251 0.91 -7.00 -1.81
C ILE A 251 1.31 -6.42 -3.17
N ALA A 252 1.52 -5.11 -3.23
CA ALA A 252 1.77 -4.39 -4.46
C ALA A 252 3.23 -4.52 -4.90
N SER A 253 3.47 -4.92 -6.14
CA SER A 253 4.77 -4.70 -6.80
C SER A 253 4.92 -3.22 -7.17
N LYS A 254 3.82 -2.63 -7.68
CA LYS A 254 3.75 -1.23 -8.11
C LYS A 254 2.45 -0.56 -7.72
N VAL A 255 2.54 0.74 -7.47
CA VAL A 255 1.43 1.62 -7.13
C VAL A 255 1.45 2.82 -8.06
N LEU A 256 0.34 3.07 -8.74
CA LEU A 256 0.10 4.25 -9.56
C LEU A 256 -0.96 5.11 -8.89
N ILE A 257 -0.56 6.30 -8.47
CA ILE A 257 -1.42 7.29 -7.83
C ILE A 257 -1.70 8.38 -8.86
N ARG A 258 -2.98 8.68 -9.07
CA ARG A 258 -3.45 9.81 -9.86
C ARG A 258 -4.40 10.65 -9.04
N LYS A 259 -4.27 11.96 -9.10
CA LYS A 259 -5.22 12.90 -8.50
C LYS A 259 -5.69 13.87 -9.57
N ASP A 260 -6.97 14.23 -9.53
CA ASP A 260 -7.54 15.27 -10.38
C ASP A 260 -7.79 16.59 -9.62
N ALA A 261 -8.06 17.64 -10.39
CA ALA A 261 -8.37 18.97 -9.88
C ALA A 261 -9.68 19.02 -9.05
N HIS A 262 -10.52 18.00 -9.12
CA HIS A 262 -11.74 17.89 -8.30
C HIS A 262 -11.49 17.28 -6.92
N GLY A 263 -10.25 16.89 -6.63
CA GLY A 263 -9.88 16.28 -5.35
C GLY A 263 -10.21 14.79 -5.28
N LEU A 264 -10.47 14.14 -6.42
CA LEU A 264 -10.56 12.68 -6.45
C LEU A 264 -9.17 12.10 -6.72
N MET A 265 -8.80 11.09 -5.94
CA MET A 265 -7.57 10.35 -6.11
C MET A 265 -7.86 8.89 -6.43
N SER A 266 -7.25 8.38 -7.50
CA SER A 266 -7.24 6.97 -7.87
C SER A 266 -5.87 6.37 -7.55
N VAL A 267 -5.88 5.17 -6.95
CA VAL A 267 -4.71 4.38 -6.62
C VAL A 267 -4.86 3.03 -7.29
N ASN A 268 -4.12 2.80 -8.37
CA ASN A 268 -4.08 1.52 -9.07
C ASN A 268 -2.90 0.72 -8.54
N ILE A 269 -3.19 -0.47 -8.04
CA ILE A 269 -2.26 -1.39 -7.40
C ILE A 269 -2.13 -2.62 -8.28
N LEU A 270 -0.88 -2.94 -8.59
CA LEU A 270 -0.51 -4.13 -9.31
C LEU A 270 0.15 -5.11 -8.36
N SER A 271 -0.33 -6.35 -8.34
CA SER A 271 0.30 -7.46 -7.62
C SER A 271 0.75 -8.52 -8.61
N GLU A 272 2.05 -8.56 -8.87
CA GLU A 272 2.69 -9.63 -9.65
C GLU A 272 2.62 -10.94 -8.84
N THR A 273 2.02 -11.97 -9.44
CA THR A 273 1.91 -13.31 -8.84
C THR A 273 2.85 -14.24 -9.60
N ASP A 274 4.15 -14.11 -9.32
CA ASP A 274 5.24 -14.84 -10.01
C ASP A 274 5.08 -16.37 -9.97
N ASP A 275 4.34 -16.88 -8.99
CA ASP A 275 4.15 -18.32 -8.76
C ASP A 275 3.02 -18.93 -9.62
N ILE A 276 2.07 -18.13 -10.12
CA ILE A 276 0.91 -18.63 -10.87
C ILE A 276 1.25 -18.93 -12.34
N LEU A 277 2.19 -18.19 -12.94
CA LEU A 277 2.50 -18.25 -14.37
C LEU A 277 3.59 -19.25 -14.76
N ARG A 278 4.11 -20.02 -13.80
CA ARG A 278 5.16 -21.02 -14.05
C ARG A 278 4.61 -22.40 -14.49
N GLY A 279 3.31 -22.52 -14.70
CA GLY A 279 2.69 -23.66 -15.38
C GLY A 279 2.31 -23.33 -16.82
N ASP A 280 3.14 -23.73 -17.78
CA ASP A 280 2.81 -23.92 -19.20
C ASP A 280 1.96 -22.85 -19.93
N SER A 281 2.57 -21.73 -20.35
CA SER A 281 2.37 -21.25 -21.74
C SER A 281 3.36 -20.15 -22.15
N LYS A 282 4.33 -20.52 -23.00
CA LYS A 282 4.94 -19.56 -23.93
C LYS A 282 4.05 -19.49 -25.17
N THR A 283 3.02 -18.65 -25.16
CA THR A 283 2.37 -18.26 -26.42
C THR A 283 2.36 -16.74 -26.54
N LYS A 284 3.08 -16.25 -27.55
CA LYS A 284 3.08 -14.84 -27.95
C LYS A 284 1.73 -14.56 -28.61
N SER A 285 0.90 -13.70 -28.03
CA SER A 285 -0.31 -13.20 -28.70
C SER A 285 -0.01 -11.90 -29.44
N SER A 286 -0.56 -11.78 -30.64
CA SER A 286 -0.43 -10.66 -31.55
C SER A 286 -1.43 -9.55 -31.21
N ALA A 287 -0.94 -8.31 -31.10
CA ALA A 287 -1.72 -7.10 -30.83
C ALA A 287 -2.89 -6.90 -31.84
N SER A 288 -4.09 -6.66 -31.31
CA SER A 288 -5.26 -6.17 -32.05
C SER A 288 -5.57 -4.72 -31.61
N PRO A 289 -6.19 -3.88 -32.47
CA PRO A 289 -6.30 -2.45 -32.22
C PRO A 289 -7.42 -2.12 -31.23
N ALA A 290 -7.11 -1.22 -30.30
CA ALA A 290 -7.92 -0.84 -29.15
C ALA A 290 -9.22 -0.06 -29.51
N ASN A 291 -10.29 -0.35 -28.77
CA ASN A 291 -11.58 0.34 -28.79
C ASN A 291 -11.52 1.59 -27.87
N PRO A 292 -12.03 2.77 -28.28
CA PRO A 292 -11.80 4.04 -27.59
C PRO A 292 -12.68 4.30 -26.35
N HIS A 293 -13.48 3.34 -25.89
CA HIS A 293 -14.33 3.46 -24.70
C HIS A 293 -13.90 2.57 -23.51
N SER A 294 -12.77 1.85 -23.63
CA SER A 294 -12.24 1.07 -22.50
C SER A 294 -11.43 1.98 -21.58
N SER A 295 -11.80 2.00 -20.30
CA SER A 295 -11.01 2.55 -19.22
C SER A 295 -9.54 2.11 -19.33
N ALA A 296 -8.61 3.06 -19.36
CA ALA A 296 -7.18 2.84 -19.32
C ALA A 296 -6.76 2.44 -17.90
N TYR A 297 -7.12 1.20 -17.55
CA TYR A 297 -6.40 0.38 -16.58
C TYR A 297 -4.97 0.17 -17.09
N LEU A 298 -4.06 -0.23 -16.21
CA LEU A 298 -2.84 -0.94 -16.62
C LEU A 298 -3.25 -1.97 -17.69
N SER A 299 -2.52 -2.02 -18.81
CA SER A 299 -2.89 -2.80 -20.00
C SER A 299 -3.44 -4.18 -19.61
N ARG A 300 -4.58 -4.58 -20.19
CA ARG A 300 -5.23 -5.92 -20.04
C ARG A 300 -4.29 -7.12 -20.29
N GLU A 301 -3.06 -6.86 -20.71
CA GLU A 301 -1.95 -7.80 -20.86
C GLU A 301 -1.24 -8.12 -19.53
N TYR A 302 -1.76 -7.69 -18.38
CA TYR A 302 -1.20 -8.06 -17.08
C TYR A 302 -1.94 -9.28 -16.49
N PRO A 303 -1.37 -10.50 -16.61
CA PRO A 303 -1.91 -11.69 -15.97
C PRO A 303 -1.74 -11.56 -14.45
N GLY A 304 -2.76 -11.09 -13.73
CA GLY A 304 -2.59 -10.84 -12.31
C GLY A 304 -3.79 -10.33 -11.55
N ILE A 305 -3.51 -10.01 -10.29
CA ILE A 305 -4.42 -9.34 -9.35
C ILE A 305 -4.26 -7.84 -9.56
N VAL A 306 -5.35 -7.17 -9.95
CA VAL A 306 -5.39 -5.71 -10.12
C VAL A 306 -6.34 -5.13 -9.09
N ILE A 307 -5.92 -4.09 -8.38
CA ILE A 307 -6.75 -3.41 -7.37
C ILE A 307 -6.81 -1.94 -7.72
N ASP A 308 -8.03 -1.41 -7.81
CA ASP A 308 -8.29 0.00 -8.06
C ASP A 308 -9.03 0.60 -6.88
N ILE A 309 -8.46 1.64 -6.29
CA ILE A 309 -9.02 2.34 -5.15
C ILE A 309 -9.29 3.78 -5.56
N SER A 310 -10.48 4.28 -5.28
CA SER A 310 -10.83 5.69 -5.51
C SER A 310 -11.19 6.32 -4.18
N ILE A 311 -10.60 7.47 -3.85
CA ILE A 311 -10.79 8.18 -2.59
C ILE A 311 -10.95 9.68 -2.83
N LEU A 312 -11.95 10.26 -2.19
CA LEU A 312 -12.22 11.70 -2.22
C LEU A 312 -11.42 12.44 -1.14
N GLU A 313 -10.82 13.56 -1.53
CA GLU A 313 -10.17 14.54 -0.66
C GLU A 313 -11.20 15.19 0.29
N LYS A 314 -10.73 15.65 1.45
CA LYS A 314 -11.60 16.42 2.36
C LYS A 314 -11.87 17.81 1.77
N ALA A 315 -13.15 18.15 1.62
CA ALA A 315 -13.60 19.41 1.04
C ALA A 315 -13.19 20.69 1.81
N ARG A 316 -12.76 20.57 3.07
CA ARG A 316 -12.31 21.71 3.89
C ARG A 316 -10.88 21.49 4.30
N VAL A 317 -9.97 22.20 3.64
CA VAL A 317 -8.59 22.34 4.08
C VAL A 317 -8.47 23.66 4.83
N ASP A 318 -7.85 23.65 6.01
CA ASP A 318 -7.51 24.89 6.70
C ASP A 318 -6.40 25.59 5.91
N TYR A 319 -6.56 26.89 5.64
CA TYR A 319 -5.54 27.65 4.92
C TYR A 319 -4.23 27.70 5.72
N ASP A 320 -4.33 27.77 7.04
CA ASP A 320 -3.17 27.80 7.93
C ASP A 320 -2.39 26.48 7.84
N ASP A 321 -3.09 25.34 7.79
CA ASP A 321 -2.48 24.02 7.58
C ASP A 321 -1.74 23.94 6.24
N MET A 322 -2.32 24.52 5.17
CA MET A 322 -1.71 24.52 3.86
C MET A 322 -0.41 25.29 3.80
N GLU A 323 -0.38 26.45 4.44
CA GLU A 323 0.85 27.24 4.54
C GLU A 323 1.90 26.54 5.42
N GLU A 324 1.49 25.91 6.53
CA GLU A 324 2.40 25.14 7.38
C GLU A 324 3.00 23.94 6.63
N VAL A 325 2.20 23.21 5.85
CA VAL A 325 2.67 22.12 4.98
C VAL A 325 3.70 22.63 3.97
N LYS A 326 3.45 23.76 3.31
CA LYS A 326 4.40 24.36 2.35
C LYS A 326 5.70 24.77 3.04
N LEU A 327 5.62 25.43 4.20
CA LEU A 327 6.78 25.85 4.99
C LEU A 327 7.62 24.66 5.45
N LEU A 328 6.97 23.59 5.93
CA LEU A 328 7.62 22.35 6.34
C LEU A 328 8.45 21.73 5.21
N MET A 329 8.02 21.90 3.96
CA MET A 329 8.71 21.37 2.79
C MET A 329 9.81 22.30 2.25
N GLN A 330 9.71 23.62 2.45
CA GLN A 330 10.73 24.60 2.02
C GLN A 330 12.00 24.56 2.89
N ASN A 331 11.86 24.32 4.20
CA ASN A 331 12.97 24.41 5.16
C ASN A 331 14.12 23.39 4.96
N ASN A 332 14.05 22.50 3.98
CA ASN A 332 15.09 21.51 3.70
C ASN A 332 16.01 21.87 2.51
N ASP A 333 15.70 22.87 1.69
CA ASP A 333 16.56 23.24 0.56
C ASP A 333 17.78 24.09 0.98
N GLU A 334 17.85 24.60 2.23
CA GLU A 334 18.93 25.50 2.71
C GLU A 334 19.99 24.88 3.65
N LEU A 335 19.84 23.62 4.08
CA LEU A 335 20.81 23.00 5.00
C LEU A 335 21.90 22.22 4.25
N LYS A 336 22.96 22.95 3.83
CA LYS A 336 24.39 22.66 4.11
C LYS A 336 25.34 23.48 3.21
N ALA A 337 25.65 24.70 3.63
CA ALA A 337 27.04 25.15 3.67
C ALA A 337 27.41 25.27 5.15
N PRO A 338 28.46 24.61 5.65
CA PRO A 338 28.92 24.87 7.01
C PRO A 338 29.31 26.35 7.11
N PRO A 339 28.96 27.06 8.19
CA PRO A 339 29.39 28.43 8.37
C PRO A 339 30.92 28.45 8.35
N ALA A 340 31.50 29.18 7.39
CA ALA A 340 32.93 29.37 7.31
C ALA A 340 33.38 30.16 8.55
N TYR A 341 33.88 29.44 9.54
CA TYR A 341 34.52 30.06 10.69
C TYR A 341 35.80 30.75 10.21
N GLN A 342 35.77 32.08 10.09
CA GLN A 342 36.97 32.89 9.88
C GLN A 342 37.47 33.37 11.25
N PRO A 343 38.60 32.84 11.76
CA PRO A 343 39.17 33.37 12.98
C PRO A 343 39.68 34.79 12.72
N VAL A 344 39.25 35.73 13.55
CA VAL A 344 39.75 37.11 13.55
C VAL A 344 41.22 37.09 13.99
N SER A 345 42.13 37.37 13.05
CA SER A 345 43.55 37.56 13.36
C SER A 345 43.76 38.94 13.98
N THR A 346 43.80 39.02 15.31
CA THR A 346 44.38 40.17 16.00
C THR A 346 45.89 39.99 16.10
N GLY A 347 46.63 40.78 15.32
CA GLY A 347 48.08 40.89 15.48
C GLY A 347 48.45 41.85 16.61
N ALA A 348 49.33 41.42 17.50
CA ALA A 348 50.27 42.29 18.22
C ALA A 348 51.46 41.46 18.76
N SER A 349 52.62 42.08 18.75
CA SER A 349 53.97 41.52 18.68
C SER A 349 54.74 41.43 20.01
N ARG A 350 55.68 40.45 20.05
CA ARG A 350 57.03 40.43 20.66
C ARG A 350 57.25 40.32 22.20
N ASP A 351 57.72 39.11 22.57
CA ASP A 351 58.91 38.71 23.38
C ASP A 351 59.12 39.17 24.85
N PRO A 352 59.96 38.50 25.68
CA PRO A 352 60.31 37.06 25.80
C PRO A 352 60.25 36.54 27.27
N ASN A 353 60.38 35.21 27.44
CA ASN A 353 60.49 34.40 28.69
C ASN A 353 61.48 34.96 29.76
N PRO A 354 61.42 34.60 31.07
CA PRO A 354 61.45 33.19 31.55
C PRO A 354 60.80 32.84 32.92
N ALA A 355 60.79 31.52 33.20
CA ALA A 355 60.81 30.84 34.52
C ALA A 355 59.49 30.39 35.20
N ALA A 356 59.35 29.05 35.23
CA ALA A 356 58.91 28.15 36.30
C ALA A 356 57.90 28.62 37.38
N GLN A 357 56.74 27.96 37.43
CA GLN A 357 56.27 27.26 38.64
C GLN A 357 55.13 26.27 38.35
N GLU A 358 55.18 25.16 39.08
CA GLU A 358 54.37 23.95 39.02
C GLU A 358 52.92 24.13 39.48
N SER A 359 51.99 23.30 39.00
CA SER A 359 51.10 22.52 39.88
C SER A 359 50.31 21.43 39.13
N THR A 360 50.73 20.20 39.40
CA THR A 360 49.89 19.02 39.73
C THR A 360 48.84 18.52 38.73
N SER A 361 49.26 17.49 37.99
CA SER A 361 48.40 16.38 37.54
C SER A 361 48.43 15.28 38.60
N LEU A 362 47.26 14.75 38.96
CA LEU A 362 47.01 13.56 39.78
C LEU A 362 45.93 12.79 39.00
N LEU A 363 46.15 11.61 38.40
CA LEU A 363 46.55 10.34 39.01
C LEU A 363 47.10 9.37 37.95
N PHE A 364 48.30 8.84 38.21
CA PHE A 364 48.99 7.73 37.52
C PHE A 364 48.22 6.40 37.76
N ASN A 365 48.11 5.45 36.81
CA ASN A 365 49.10 4.58 36.16
C ASN A 365 49.81 3.55 37.08
N GLU A 366 49.84 2.31 36.59
CA GLU A 366 50.19 1.02 37.21
C GLU A 366 51.62 0.86 37.79
N ARG A 367 51.81 -0.01 38.81
CA ARG A 367 52.61 -1.29 38.77
C ARG A 367 52.99 -1.92 40.14
N LYS A 368 52.62 -3.21 40.28
CA LYS A 368 53.30 -4.41 40.87
C LYS A 368 54.41 -4.30 41.95
N ARG A 369 54.30 -5.12 43.02
CA ARG A 369 55.17 -6.29 43.36
C ARG A 369 54.71 -7.13 44.60
N HIS A 370 55.00 -8.44 44.51
CA HIS A 370 54.96 -9.63 45.44
C HIS A 370 55.35 -9.43 46.92
N ALA A 371 55.16 -10.34 47.90
CA ALA A 371 54.40 -11.61 48.14
C ALA A 371 54.63 -12.08 49.62
N GLU A 372 53.74 -12.95 50.13
CA GLU A 372 53.84 -13.97 51.24
C GLU A 372 52.50 -14.03 52.01
N GLU A 373 51.63 -15.04 51.74
CA GLU A 373 51.30 -16.21 52.60
C GLU A 373 50.51 -15.83 53.88
N LEU A 374 49.27 -16.25 54.18
CA LEU A 374 48.62 -17.57 54.15
C LEU A 374 47.08 -17.46 54.36
N ASP A 375 46.36 -18.37 53.68
CA ASP A 375 45.22 -19.20 54.13
C ASP A 375 43.73 -18.77 54.10
N ASN A 376 42.94 -19.74 53.60
CA ASN A 376 41.49 -20.02 53.67
C ASN A 376 40.46 -19.30 52.76
N GLY A 377 39.83 -20.11 51.88
CA GLY A 377 38.37 -20.19 51.80
C GLY A 377 37.69 -19.92 50.46
N GLU A 378 37.63 -20.96 49.62
CA GLU A 378 36.61 -21.37 48.63
C GLU A 378 35.78 -20.34 47.82
N ASP A 379 35.89 -20.48 46.49
CA ASP A 379 35.22 -19.77 45.41
C ASP A 379 33.72 -20.06 45.27
N GLY A 380 32.97 -19.07 44.74
CA GLY A 380 31.90 -19.36 43.78
C GLY A 380 30.63 -18.52 43.84
N GLU A 381 30.53 -17.58 42.88
CA GLU A 381 29.30 -17.04 42.27
C GLU A 381 28.51 -15.92 42.98
N PHE A 382 28.77 -14.68 42.53
CA PHE A 382 27.98 -13.48 42.80
C PHE A 382 26.87 -13.32 41.76
N ILE A 383 25.62 -13.43 42.20
CA ILE A 383 24.41 -13.13 41.43
C ILE A 383 24.02 -11.66 41.71
N PRO A 384 23.96 -10.76 40.71
CA PRO A 384 23.34 -9.47 40.93
C PRO A 384 21.82 -9.61 40.86
N ALA A 385 21.18 -9.22 41.97
CA ALA A 385 19.74 -9.16 42.13
C ALA A 385 19.11 -8.07 41.22
N THR A 386 18.00 -8.46 40.63
CA THR A 386 16.97 -7.63 39.99
C THR A 386 16.53 -6.48 40.89
N ASN A 387 16.19 -5.33 40.31
CA ASN A 387 14.94 -4.63 40.59
C ASN A 387 14.71 -3.46 39.62
N ASP A 388 13.71 -3.68 38.77
CA ASP A 388 12.74 -2.74 38.22
C ASP A 388 12.78 -1.31 38.75
N ILE A 389 12.96 -0.37 37.82
CA ILE A 389 12.44 1.00 37.93
C ILE A 389 11.77 1.33 36.59
N PRO A 390 10.48 1.69 36.55
CA PRO A 390 9.78 2.05 35.34
C PRO A 390 10.05 3.52 35.00
N LEU A 391 10.33 3.82 33.74
CA LEU A 391 10.29 5.18 33.24
C LEU A 391 9.42 5.23 31.99
N PHE A 392 8.22 5.73 32.20
CA PHE A 392 7.45 6.45 31.19
C PHE A 392 8.34 7.52 30.54
N PHE A 393 8.39 7.55 29.22
CA PHE A 393 7.99 8.68 28.38
C PHE A 393 7.72 8.18 26.96
#